data_AF-A0A327R8Z6-F1
#
_entry.id   AF-A0A327R8Z6-F1
#
_cell.length_a   1.000
_cell.length_b   1.000
_cell.length_c   1.000
_cell.angle_alpha   90.00
_cell.angle_beta   90.00
_cell.angle_gamma   90.00
#
_symmetry.space_group_name_H-M   'P 1'
#
loop_
_entity.id
_entity.type
_entity.pdbx_description
1 polymer ?
#
loop_
_entity_poly.entity_id
_entity_poly.type
_entity_poly.pdbx_seq_one_letter_code
_entity_poly.pdbx_strand_id
1 'polypeptide(L)'
;MMKNLLIIFILTFTIIACKQNSAEIKRNETIEYYPNNPKVVFKKTVHLADFDSVYYFYDNGILFKKGKQYKENQKIGNWELYDRESDLREIREWFTINGKSLANRAWNLNKEGDTIAWRIQDSIYKQAEFINDTIPFRNTIYDVIFFNRDTIKLNEPIRGYVEVFSSVIRDQPSNVRAFIGKDTLNFNYDFSNEKEVQLAEFNDLSIDSINQKWFENADFNKLAVIGLYFDSVGDKNLRGYYQQYAIGPFTDESGQKIDSIIGHKIYFEKKIHVKESIE
;
A
#
# COMPACT_ATOMS: atom_id res chain seq x y z
N MET A 1 -31.85 85.58 36.41
CA MET A 1 -30.92 84.69 37.16
C MET A 1 -31.22 83.27 36.66
N MET A 2 -30.49 82.64 35.73
CA MET A 2 -29.08 82.17 35.80
C MET A 2 -28.81 81.55 37.18
N LYS A 3 -28.32 80.32 37.36
CA LYS A 3 -27.39 79.50 36.56
C LYS A 3 -27.20 78.17 37.34
N ASN A 4 -27.02 77.02 36.69
CA ASN A 4 -25.86 76.10 36.87
C ASN A 4 -26.12 74.63 36.49
N LEU A 5 -25.40 74.27 35.43
CA LEU A 5 -24.69 73.03 35.09
C LEU A 5 -24.17 72.18 36.27
N LEU A 6 -24.22 70.84 36.12
CA LEU A 6 -23.11 69.87 36.25
C LEU A 6 -23.60 68.50 35.74
N ILE A 7 -23.26 68.01 34.54
CA ILE A 7 -22.07 67.19 34.13
C ILE A 7 -21.69 66.07 35.11
N ILE A 8 -21.81 64.81 34.66
CA ILE A 8 -20.81 63.70 34.62
C ILE A 8 -21.51 62.52 33.91
N PHE A 9 -21.24 62.26 32.62
CA PHE A 9 -20.30 61.25 32.07
C PHE A 9 -20.56 59.81 32.55
N ILE A 10 -20.94 58.90 31.63
CA ILE A 10 -20.17 57.70 31.24
C ILE A 10 -20.99 56.74 30.35
N LEU A 11 -20.45 56.55 29.14
CA LEU A 11 -20.48 55.41 28.21
C LEU A 11 -21.79 54.70 27.84
N THR A 12 -22.14 54.92 26.58
CA THR A 12 -22.73 53.95 25.66
C THR A 12 -22.00 52.61 25.66
N PHE A 13 -22.73 51.50 25.80
CA PHE A 13 -22.46 50.29 25.04
C PHE A 13 -23.78 49.76 24.49
N THR A 14 -24.05 50.13 23.23
CA THR A 14 -24.87 49.36 22.32
C THR A 14 -24.33 47.93 22.29
N ILE A 15 -25.04 47.00 22.91
CA ILE A 15 -24.82 45.57 22.64
C ILE A 15 -25.43 45.34 21.26
N ILE A 16 -24.56 45.51 20.26
CA ILE A 16 -24.77 45.02 18.91
C ILE A 16 -25.10 43.54 19.07
N ALA A 17 -26.28 43.16 18.61
CA ALA A 17 -26.66 41.77 18.38
C ALA A 17 -25.70 41.20 17.34
N CYS A 18 -24.53 40.72 17.78
CA CYS A 18 -23.68 39.86 16.98
C CYS A 18 -24.38 38.49 16.96
N LYS A 19 -25.24 38.30 15.96
CA LYS A 19 -25.81 37.00 15.63
C LYS A 19 -24.71 36.15 14.99
N GLN A 20 -23.71 35.78 15.78
CA GLN A 20 -22.66 34.88 15.36
C GLN A 20 -23.13 33.46 15.63
N ASN A 21 -23.97 32.99 14.70
CA ASN A 21 -24.41 31.61 14.66
C ASN A 21 -24.03 31.03 13.31
N SER A 22 -22.80 30.57 13.22
CA SER A 22 -22.56 29.23 12.70
C SER A 22 -21.39 28.70 13.50
N ALA A 23 -21.63 27.68 14.30
CA ALA A 23 -20.59 26.73 14.58
C ALA A 23 -19.98 26.33 13.23
N GLU A 24 -18.81 26.89 12.89
CA GLU A 24 -17.85 26.13 12.10
C GLU A 24 -17.56 24.90 12.96
N ILE A 25 -18.35 23.86 12.73
CA ILE A 25 -17.87 22.49 12.94
C ILE A 25 -16.54 22.52 12.20
N LYS A 26 -15.42 22.52 12.94
CA LYS A 26 -14.09 22.31 12.39
C LYS A 26 -14.22 21.02 11.60
N ARG A 27 -14.46 21.18 10.31
CA ARG A 27 -14.53 20.10 9.36
C ARG A 27 -13.20 19.41 9.52
N ASN A 28 -13.23 18.16 9.97
CA ASN A 28 -12.03 17.34 10.10
C ASN A 28 -11.57 16.90 8.70
N GLU A 29 -11.60 17.85 7.76
CA GLU A 29 -11.33 17.69 6.36
C GLU A 29 -10.69 18.98 5.82
N THR A 30 -9.73 18.79 4.93
CA THR A 30 -9.13 19.85 4.11
C THR A 30 -9.64 19.67 2.68
N ILE A 31 -10.12 20.74 2.05
CA ILE A 31 -10.64 20.72 0.67
C ILE A 31 -9.83 21.71 -0.16
N GLU A 32 -9.24 21.21 -1.24
CA GLU A 32 -8.51 21.98 -2.25
C GLU A 32 -9.32 21.95 -3.54
N TYR A 33 -9.44 23.10 -4.22
CA TYR A 33 -10.20 23.26 -5.45
C TYR A 33 -9.27 23.45 -6.65
N TYR A 34 -9.77 23.18 -7.85
CA TYR A 34 -9.01 23.47 -9.06
C TYR A 34 -8.72 24.99 -9.19
N PRO A 35 -7.46 25.41 -9.44
CA PRO A 35 -7.12 26.83 -9.58
C PRO A 35 -7.93 27.55 -10.66
N ASN A 36 -8.21 26.85 -11.77
CA ASN A 36 -8.94 27.39 -12.91
C ASN A 36 -10.46 27.18 -12.81
N ASN A 37 -10.94 26.42 -11.81
CA ASN A 37 -12.36 26.18 -11.59
C ASN A 37 -12.62 25.99 -10.07
N PRO A 38 -12.70 27.08 -9.29
CA PRO A 38 -12.80 27.03 -7.83
C PRO A 38 -14.13 26.45 -7.31
N LYS A 39 -15.06 26.07 -8.20
CA LYS A 39 -16.30 25.38 -7.84
C LYS A 39 -16.14 23.85 -7.83
N VAL A 40 -15.05 23.33 -8.39
CA VAL A 40 -14.80 21.89 -8.48
C VAL A 40 -13.69 21.53 -7.51
N VAL A 41 -13.97 20.55 -6.65
CA VAL A 41 -13.00 20.00 -5.71
C VAL A 41 -11.92 19.29 -6.51
N PHE A 42 -10.65 19.60 -6.25
CA PHE A 42 -9.49 18.89 -6.79
C PHE A 42 -9.05 17.77 -5.84
N LYS A 43 -8.99 18.08 -4.54
CA LYS A 43 -8.56 17.14 -3.51
C LYS A 43 -9.36 17.35 -2.23
N LYS A 44 -9.72 16.24 -1.60
CA LYS A 44 -10.31 16.19 -0.27
C LYS A 44 -9.45 15.29 0.61
N THR A 45 -9.09 15.79 1.77
CA THR A 45 -8.41 15.03 2.82
C THR A 45 -9.34 14.95 4.01
N VAL A 46 -9.64 13.77 4.53
CA VAL A 46 -10.36 13.56 5.79
C VAL A 46 -9.34 13.11 6.83
N HIS A 47 -9.18 13.88 7.89
CA HIS A 47 -8.19 13.61 8.92
C HIS A 47 -8.74 12.63 9.94
N LEU A 48 -8.02 11.55 10.24
CA LEU A 48 -8.39 10.59 11.28
C LEU A 48 -7.25 10.47 12.28
N ALA A 49 -7.51 9.81 13.42
CA ALA A 49 -6.53 9.69 14.50
C ALA A 49 -5.22 9.03 14.04
N ASP A 50 -5.33 7.98 13.20
CA ASP A 50 -4.18 7.16 12.81
C ASP A 50 -3.66 7.46 11.40
N PHE A 51 -4.51 7.95 10.50
CA PHE A 51 -4.15 8.23 9.09
C PHE A 51 -5.14 9.23 8.47
N ASP A 52 -4.74 9.84 7.36
CA ASP A 52 -5.66 10.62 6.54
C ASP A 52 -6.26 9.73 5.43
N SER A 53 -7.54 9.92 5.15
CA SER A 53 -8.18 9.40 3.93
C SER A 53 -8.17 10.49 2.85
N VAL A 54 -7.58 10.21 1.69
CA VAL A 54 -7.36 11.20 0.63
C VAL A 54 -8.13 10.81 -0.61
N TYR A 55 -8.73 11.80 -1.25
CA TYR A 55 -9.52 11.68 -2.46
C TYR A 55 -9.07 12.77 -3.43
N TYR A 56 -8.78 12.39 -4.67
CA TYR A 56 -8.53 13.32 -5.76
C TYR A 56 -9.64 13.16 -6.78
N PHE A 57 -10.05 14.27 -7.38
CA PHE A 57 -11.13 14.32 -8.34
C PHE A 57 -10.63 14.93 -9.64
N TYR A 58 -11.27 14.55 -10.73
CA TYR A 58 -11.17 15.20 -12.04
C TYR A 58 -11.85 16.57 -12.03
N ASP A 59 -11.56 17.38 -13.04
CA ASP A 59 -12.15 18.71 -13.25
C ASP A 59 -13.66 18.69 -13.57
N ASN A 60 -14.21 17.53 -13.88
CA ASN A 60 -15.65 17.27 -13.98
C ASN A 60 -16.28 16.80 -12.64
N GLY A 61 -15.50 16.72 -11.56
CA GLY A 61 -15.93 16.30 -10.23
C GLY A 61 -15.98 14.79 -9.99
N ILE A 62 -15.65 13.97 -10.99
CA ILE A 62 -15.59 12.50 -10.85
C ILE A 62 -14.35 12.12 -10.01
N LEU A 63 -14.46 11.08 -9.19
CA LEU A 63 -13.34 10.58 -8.40
C LEU A 63 -12.24 10.04 -9.33
N PHE A 64 -11.02 10.55 -9.20
CA PHE A 64 -9.84 10.06 -9.91
C PHE A 64 -9.11 9.00 -9.11
N LYS A 65 -8.79 9.28 -7.84
CA LYS A 65 -8.12 8.29 -6.99
C LYS A 65 -8.41 8.50 -5.52
N LYS A 66 -8.34 7.42 -4.75
CA LYS A 66 -8.45 7.48 -3.30
C LYS A 66 -7.49 6.51 -2.61
N GLY A 67 -7.11 6.82 -1.39
CA GLY A 67 -6.30 5.94 -0.55
C GLY A 67 -5.99 6.57 0.79
N LYS A 68 -5.04 5.97 1.51
CA LYS A 68 -4.63 6.39 2.85
C LYS A 68 -3.22 6.94 2.85
N GLN A 69 -2.94 7.90 3.74
CA GLN A 69 -1.58 8.40 3.98
C GLN A 69 -1.32 8.71 5.45
N TYR A 70 -0.05 8.63 5.85
CA TYR A 70 0.44 9.24 7.09
C TYR A 70 1.01 10.63 6.80
N LYS A 71 0.71 11.61 7.66
CA LYS A 71 1.17 13.01 7.47
C LYS A 71 0.84 13.50 6.04
N GLU A 72 1.41 14.61 5.60
CA GLU A 72 1.23 15.02 4.19
C GLU A 72 2.07 14.12 3.26
N ASN A 73 1.40 13.33 2.42
CA ASN A 73 1.91 12.59 1.25
C ASN A 73 2.60 11.22 1.48
N GLN A 74 2.65 10.64 2.69
CA GLN A 74 3.19 9.29 2.86
C GLN A 74 2.11 8.23 2.60
N LYS A 75 1.90 7.86 1.32
CA LYS A 75 0.89 6.87 0.90
C LYS A 75 1.10 5.51 1.58
N ILE A 76 0.02 4.86 1.98
CA ILE A 76 0.02 3.52 2.56
C ILE A 76 -1.15 2.66 2.04
N GLY A 77 -0.94 1.34 2.04
CA GLY A 77 -1.95 0.37 1.65
C GLY A 77 -2.41 0.55 0.21
N ASN A 78 -3.64 0.13 -0.07
CA ASN A 78 -4.18 0.19 -1.42
C ASN A 78 -4.71 1.59 -1.75
N TRP A 79 -4.31 2.05 -2.93
CA TRP A 79 -4.83 3.23 -3.61
C TRP A 79 -5.59 2.78 -4.84
N GLU A 80 -6.85 3.18 -4.92
CA GLU A 80 -7.77 2.87 -6.02
C GLU A 80 -7.80 4.05 -6.98
N LEU A 81 -7.56 3.79 -8.27
CA LEU A 81 -7.55 4.79 -9.33
C LEU A 81 -8.63 4.44 -10.36
N TYR A 82 -9.40 5.45 -10.72
CA TYR A 82 -10.54 5.38 -11.60
C TYR A 82 -10.29 6.20 -12.86
N ASP A 83 -10.97 5.87 -13.95
CA ASP A 83 -11.02 6.74 -15.12
C ASP A 83 -12.11 7.83 -15.00
N ARG A 84 -12.21 8.68 -16.02
CA ARG A 84 -13.19 9.76 -16.10
C ARG A 84 -14.62 9.25 -16.22
N GLU A 85 -14.83 7.96 -16.46
CA GLU A 85 -16.12 7.29 -16.48
C GLU A 85 -16.49 6.68 -15.11
N SER A 86 -15.60 6.80 -14.12
CA SER A 86 -15.70 6.20 -12.77
C SER A 86 -15.47 4.68 -12.73
N ASP A 87 -14.94 4.08 -13.80
CA ASP A 87 -14.55 2.68 -13.79
C ASP A 87 -13.27 2.54 -12.94
N LEU A 88 -13.14 1.49 -12.12
CA LEU A 88 -11.90 1.22 -11.38
C LEU A 88 -10.88 0.59 -12.33
N ARG A 89 -9.75 1.26 -12.55
CA ARG A 89 -8.80 0.89 -13.62
C ARG A 89 -7.43 0.48 -13.13
N GLU A 90 -7.06 0.91 -11.92
CA GLU A 90 -5.79 0.52 -11.32
C GLU A 90 -5.91 0.47 -9.79
N ILE A 91 -5.30 -0.53 -9.18
CA ILE A 91 -5.04 -0.57 -7.74
C ILE A 91 -3.54 -0.50 -7.54
N ARG A 92 -3.05 0.35 -6.64
CA ARG A 92 -1.63 0.46 -6.28
C ARG A 92 -1.45 0.20 -4.80
N GLU A 93 -0.63 -0.77 -4.44
CA GLU A 93 -0.27 -1.04 -3.05
C GLU A 93 0.99 -0.24 -2.69
N TRP A 94 0.95 0.46 -1.56
CA TRP A 94 2.06 1.26 -1.04
C TRP A 94 2.52 0.76 0.32
N PHE A 95 3.83 0.62 0.48
CA PHE A 95 4.48 0.29 1.75
C PHE A 95 5.38 1.43 2.21
N THR A 96 5.55 1.57 3.53
CA THR A 96 6.60 2.44 4.07
C THR A 96 7.87 1.61 4.18
N ILE A 97 8.94 2.04 3.49
CA ILE A 97 10.24 1.39 3.48
C ILE A 97 11.30 2.45 3.81
N ASN A 98 12.06 2.26 4.90
CA ASN A 98 13.04 3.24 5.41
C ASN A 98 12.42 4.65 5.56
N GLY A 99 11.25 4.74 6.19
CA GLY A 99 10.49 5.99 6.34
C GLY A 99 9.94 6.61 5.05
N LYS A 100 10.06 5.97 3.89
CA LYS A 100 9.57 6.47 2.59
C LYS A 100 8.42 5.63 2.06
N SER A 101 7.42 6.27 1.46
CA SER A 101 6.35 5.57 0.76
C SER A 101 6.83 5.08 -0.60
N LEU A 102 6.80 3.76 -0.82
CA LEU A 102 7.19 3.11 -2.07
C LEU A 102 6.03 2.29 -2.62
N ALA A 103 5.83 2.36 -3.94
CA ALA A 103 4.90 1.49 -4.63
C ALA A 103 5.44 0.05 -4.57
N ASN A 104 4.63 -0.85 -4.02
CA ASN A 104 4.95 -2.25 -3.82
C ASN A 104 4.43 -3.10 -4.98
N ARG A 105 3.13 -2.97 -5.29
CA ARG A 105 2.47 -3.68 -6.40
C ARG A 105 1.47 -2.77 -7.10
N ALA A 106 1.10 -3.14 -8.32
CA ALA A 106 0.00 -2.52 -9.04
C ALA A 106 -0.82 -3.57 -9.78
N TRP A 107 -2.14 -3.40 -9.83
CA TRP A 107 -3.05 -4.22 -10.63
C TRP A 107 -3.71 -3.32 -11.66
N ASN A 108 -3.48 -3.55 -12.94
CA ASN A 108 -4.27 -2.90 -14.00
C ASN A 108 -5.55 -3.70 -14.22
N LEU A 109 -6.67 -3.00 -14.41
CA LEU A 109 -8.01 -3.56 -14.54
C LEU A 109 -8.68 -3.12 -15.85
N ASN A 110 -9.46 -4.02 -16.45
CA ASN A 110 -10.43 -3.62 -17.49
C ASN A 110 -11.63 -2.90 -16.86
N LYS A 111 -12.58 -2.48 -17.69
CA LYS A 111 -13.81 -1.79 -17.23
C LYS A 111 -14.72 -2.70 -16.40
N GLU A 112 -14.64 -4.01 -16.60
CA GLU A 112 -15.38 -5.00 -15.83
C GLU A 112 -14.77 -5.27 -14.43
N GLY A 113 -13.55 -4.78 -14.17
CA GLY A 113 -12.83 -4.96 -12.92
C GLY A 113 -11.91 -6.21 -12.89
N ASP A 114 -11.74 -6.90 -14.01
CA ASP A 114 -10.81 -8.02 -14.16
C ASP A 114 -9.37 -7.54 -14.27
N THR A 115 -8.47 -8.29 -13.63
CA THR A 115 -7.03 -8.03 -13.71
C THR A 115 -6.47 -8.37 -15.10
N ILE A 116 -5.74 -7.43 -15.69
CA ILE A 116 -5.10 -7.57 -17.00
C ILE A 116 -3.60 -7.30 -16.89
N ALA A 117 -2.76 -8.02 -17.65
CA ALA A 117 -1.31 -7.86 -17.59
C ALA A 117 -0.84 -6.45 -18.01
N TRP A 118 -1.40 -5.94 -19.12
CA TRP A 118 -1.29 -4.59 -19.68
C TRP A 118 -1.95 -4.59 -21.07
N ARG A 119 -2.72 -3.57 -21.46
CA ARG A 119 -3.25 -3.42 -22.83
C ARG A 119 -3.24 -1.96 -23.30
N ILE A 120 -2.77 -1.73 -24.54
CA ILE A 120 -2.63 -0.37 -25.12
C ILE A 120 -3.99 0.19 -25.55
N GLN A 121 -4.90 -0.68 -25.99
CA GLN A 121 -6.20 -0.32 -26.57
C GLN A 121 -7.10 0.40 -25.57
N ASP A 122 -7.03 -0.02 -24.30
CA ASP A 122 -7.82 0.51 -23.19
C ASP A 122 -6.91 1.13 -22.12
N SER A 123 -5.82 1.77 -22.56
CA SER A 123 -4.83 2.34 -21.64
C SER A 123 -5.30 3.68 -21.09
N ILE A 124 -5.54 3.73 -19.77
CA ILE A 124 -5.81 4.96 -19.00
C ILE A 124 -4.64 5.95 -19.00
N TYR A 125 -3.44 5.51 -19.36
CA TYR A 125 -2.23 6.32 -19.38
C TYR A 125 -2.17 7.35 -20.52
N LYS A 126 -3.23 7.46 -21.32
CA LYS A 126 -3.43 8.59 -22.24
C LYS A 126 -4.05 9.80 -21.53
N GLN A 127 -4.64 9.63 -20.35
CA GLN A 127 -5.18 10.72 -19.55
C GLN A 127 -4.06 11.46 -18.81
N ALA A 128 -4.15 12.79 -18.75
CA ALA A 128 -3.11 13.64 -18.15
C ALA A 128 -2.88 13.32 -16.67
N GLU A 129 -3.92 12.95 -15.94
CA GLU A 129 -3.88 12.61 -14.52
C GLU A 129 -3.01 11.38 -14.25
N PHE A 130 -3.13 10.34 -15.09
CA PHE A 130 -2.30 9.13 -15.01
C PHE A 130 -0.86 9.37 -15.49
N ILE A 131 -0.66 10.24 -16.48
CA ILE A 131 0.69 10.64 -16.93
C ILE A 131 1.44 11.38 -15.82
N ASN A 132 0.74 12.19 -15.03
CA ASN A 132 1.33 12.96 -13.94
C ASN A 132 1.51 12.14 -12.65
N ASP A 133 0.65 11.15 -12.39
CA ASP A 133 0.74 10.26 -11.23
C ASP A 133 1.43 8.94 -11.60
N THR A 134 2.71 9.00 -11.95
CA THR A 134 3.49 7.83 -12.37
C THR A 134 4.13 7.09 -11.20
N ILE A 135 4.28 5.78 -11.39
CA ILE A 135 5.06 4.88 -10.54
C ILE A 135 6.22 4.29 -11.36
N PRO A 136 7.27 3.73 -10.71
CA PRO A 136 8.47 3.23 -11.41
C PRO A 136 8.22 2.05 -12.37
N PHE A 137 7.09 1.38 -12.24
CA PHE A 137 6.67 0.25 -13.07
C PHE A 137 5.22 0.46 -13.50
N ARG A 138 4.81 -0.10 -14.66
CA ARG A 138 3.43 0.02 -15.18
C ARG A 138 2.77 -1.33 -15.44
N ASN A 139 3.51 -2.41 -15.29
CA ASN A 139 2.96 -3.75 -15.43
C ASN A 139 2.16 -4.16 -14.20
N THR A 140 1.18 -5.02 -14.42
CA THR A 140 0.45 -5.66 -13.33
C THR A 140 1.36 -6.64 -12.59
N ILE A 141 1.36 -6.54 -11.26
CA ILE A 141 1.98 -7.45 -10.30
C ILE A 141 0.85 -8.01 -9.42
N TYR A 142 0.28 -9.13 -9.83
CA TYR A 142 -0.91 -9.75 -9.24
C TYR A 142 -0.63 -11.10 -8.58
N ASP A 143 0.60 -11.24 -8.11
CA ASP A 143 1.06 -12.40 -7.35
C ASP A 143 0.26 -12.56 -6.04
N VAL A 144 0.08 -13.81 -5.62
CA VAL A 144 -0.69 -14.17 -4.44
C VAL A 144 0.24 -14.38 -3.27
N ILE A 145 -0.12 -13.79 -2.13
CA ILE A 145 0.52 -14.03 -0.83
C ILE A 145 -0.58 -14.49 0.10
N PHE A 146 -0.55 -15.75 0.50
CA PHE A 146 -1.63 -16.36 1.26
C PHE A 146 -1.11 -16.95 2.57
N PHE A 147 -1.89 -16.78 3.63
CA PHE A 147 -1.72 -17.46 4.90
C PHE A 147 -3.05 -18.09 5.29
N ASN A 148 -2.99 -19.35 5.73
CA ASN A 148 -4.18 -20.18 5.93
C ASN A 148 -5.10 -19.69 7.05
N ARG A 149 -4.58 -18.95 8.03
CA ARG A 149 -5.28 -18.49 9.22
C ARG A 149 -4.72 -17.14 9.68
N ASP A 150 -5.46 -16.46 10.53
CA ASP A 150 -5.01 -15.30 11.30
C ASP A 150 -4.74 -15.63 12.77
N THR A 151 -5.06 -16.84 13.21
CA THR A 151 -4.90 -17.30 14.59
C THR A 151 -4.34 -18.72 14.62
N ILE A 152 -3.31 -18.95 15.44
CA ILE A 152 -2.61 -20.24 15.62
C ILE A 152 -2.24 -20.46 17.09
N LYS A 153 -1.93 -21.71 17.46
CA LYS A 153 -1.31 -22.01 18.77
C LYS A 153 0.21 -21.82 18.72
N LEU A 154 0.85 -21.57 19.85
CA LEU A 154 2.31 -21.37 19.97
C LEU A 154 3.15 -22.48 19.30
N ASN A 155 2.69 -23.74 19.37
CA ASN A 155 3.39 -24.89 18.80
C ASN A 155 2.83 -25.34 17.43
N GLU A 156 1.95 -24.54 16.82
CA GLU A 156 1.41 -24.78 15.49
C GLU A 156 2.03 -23.78 14.51
N PRO A 157 2.56 -24.22 13.36
CA PRO A 157 3.11 -23.28 12.41
C PRO A 157 1.98 -22.52 11.70
N ILE A 158 2.21 -21.23 11.43
CA ILE A 158 1.45 -20.56 10.38
C ILE A 158 1.90 -21.15 9.04
N ARG A 159 0.92 -21.46 8.17
CA ARG A 159 1.19 -22.02 6.85
C ARG A 159 0.71 -21.05 5.79
N GLY A 160 1.50 -20.89 4.74
CA GLY A 160 1.19 -19.99 3.67
C GLY A 160 1.92 -20.35 2.40
N TYR A 161 1.77 -19.51 1.38
CA TYR A 161 2.55 -19.59 0.17
C TYR A 161 2.62 -18.23 -0.53
N VAL A 162 3.62 -18.10 -1.39
CA VAL A 162 3.73 -17.04 -2.39
C VAL A 162 3.65 -17.70 -3.76
N GLU A 163 2.72 -17.23 -4.60
CA GLU A 163 2.56 -17.71 -5.97
C GLU A 163 2.66 -16.55 -6.96
N VAL A 164 3.58 -16.69 -7.92
CA VAL A 164 3.87 -15.66 -8.91
C VAL A 164 3.07 -15.92 -10.18
N PHE A 165 2.15 -15.01 -10.50
CA PHE A 165 1.38 -15.02 -11.75
C PHE A 165 1.88 -13.97 -12.74
N SER A 166 2.67 -13.01 -12.26
CA SER A 166 3.22 -11.91 -13.04
C SER A 166 4.74 -11.87 -12.93
N SER A 167 5.41 -12.44 -13.92
CA SER A 167 6.87 -12.43 -13.92
C SER A 167 7.40 -11.02 -14.18
N VAL A 168 8.19 -10.49 -13.22
CA VAL A 168 8.90 -9.21 -13.37
C VAL A 168 10.20 -9.41 -14.16
N ILE A 169 10.76 -10.62 -14.11
CA ILE A 169 11.83 -11.08 -15.01
C ILE A 169 11.15 -11.78 -16.19
N ARG A 170 11.13 -11.14 -17.36
CA ARG A 170 10.32 -11.58 -18.51
C ARG A 170 11.07 -12.45 -19.52
N ASP A 171 12.35 -12.17 -19.71
CA ASP A 171 13.14 -12.79 -20.79
C ASP A 171 13.97 -13.98 -20.31
N GLN A 172 13.82 -14.37 -19.05
CA GLN A 172 14.56 -15.46 -18.42
C GLN A 172 13.66 -16.31 -17.53
N PRO A 173 14.01 -17.59 -17.27
CA PRO A 173 13.35 -18.40 -16.25
C PRO A 173 13.32 -17.65 -14.93
N SER A 174 12.16 -17.59 -14.29
CA SER A 174 11.98 -16.80 -13.08
C SER A 174 11.47 -17.69 -11.96
N ASN A 175 12.35 -17.92 -11.01
CA ASN A 175 12.09 -18.61 -9.76
C ASN A 175 11.60 -17.61 -8.70
N VAL A 176 10.95 -18.10 -7.64
CA VAL A 176 10.52 -17.29 -6.50
C VAL A 176 11.18 -17.77 -5.21
N ARG A 177 11.48 -16.82 -4.33
CA ARG A 177 11.81 -17.13 -2.95
C ARG A 177 11.22 -16.09 -2.01
N ALA A 178 10.82 -16.52 -0.83
CA ALA A 178 10.27 -15.66 0.21
C ALA A 178 11.23 -15.58 1.40
N PHE A 179 11.30 -14.40 2.00
CA PHE A 179 12.09 -14.09 3.17
C PHE A 179 11.18 -13.49 4.24
N ILE A 180 11.17 -14.09 5.42
CA ILE A 180 10.29 -13.67 6.51
C ILE A 180 11.13 -13.43 7.76
N GLY A 181 10.91 -12.31 8.44
CA GLY A 181 11.55 -12.04 9.72
C GLY A 181 11.04 -13.01 10.80
N LYS A 182 11.95 -13.62 11.55
CA LYS A 182 11.59 -14.47 12.70
C LYS A 182 11.05 -13.62 13.84
N ASP A 183 10.20 -14.20 14.70
CA ASP A 183 9.46 -13.49 15.76
C ASP A 183 10.35 -12.61 16.65
N THR A 184 11.44 -13.17 17.19
CA THR A 184 12.36 -12.48 18.10
C THR A 184 13.20 -11.36 17.46
N LEU A 185 13.48 -11.43 16.16
CA LEU A 185 14.30 -10.46 15.40
C LEU A 185 13.63 -10.12 14.07
N ASN A 186 12.40 -9.63 14.15
CA ASN A 186 11.54 -9.34 13.01
C ASN A 186 11.81 -7.94 12.42
N PHE A 187 11.23 -7.66 11.26
CA PHE A 187 11.27 -6.32 10.64
C PHE A 187 10.54 -5.28 11.49
N ASN A 188 11.12 -4.08 11.53
CA ASN A 188 10.44 -2.85 11.88
C ASN A 188 9.24 -2.62 10.96
N TYR A 189 8.29 -1.78 11.39
CA TYR A 189 7.09 -1.46 10.59
C TYR A 189 7.44 -0.86 9.21
N ASP A 190 8.61 -0.24 9.08
CA ASP A 190 9.12 0.36 7.85
C ASP A 190 10.30 -0.40 7.23
N PHE A 191 10.56 -1.64 7.67
CA PHE A 191 11.66 -2.48 7.16
C PHE A 191 13.06 -1.86 7.30
N SER A 192 13.23 -0.86 8.17
CA SER A 192 14.49 -0.12 8.33
C SER A 192 15.66 -0.94 8.88
N ASN A 193 15.36 -2.06 9.53
CA ASN A 193 16.33 -2.95 10.15
C ASN A 193 16.68 -4.17 9.27
N GLU A 194 16.48 -4.10 7.95
CA GLU A 194 16.66 -5.24 7.03
C GLU A 194 18.03 -5.95 7.17
N LYS A 195 19.09 -5.22 7.56
CA LYS A 195 20.43 -5.79 7.77
C LYS A 195 20.60 -6.52 9.11
N GLU A 196 19.73 -6.26 10.09
CA GLU A 196 19.78 -6.88 11.42
C GLU A 196 18.76 -8.01 11.60
N VAL A 197 17.75 -8.10 10.73
CA VAL A 197 16.67 -9.10 10.81
C VAL A 197 17.21 -10.51 10.58
N GLN A 198 16.78 -11.45 11.42
CA GLN A 198 17.01 -12.86 11.16
C GLN A 198 15.94 -13.40 10.22
N LEU A 199 16.34 -13.70 8.98
CA LEU A 199 15.42 -14.17 7.95
C LEU A 199 15.28 -15.70 7.98
N ALA A 200 14.05 -16.17 7.82
CA ALA A 200 13.74 -17.50 7.31
C ALA A 200 13.57 -17.41 5.79
N GLU A 201 14.33 -18.20 5.05
CA GLU A 201 14.27 -18.29 3.59
C GLU A 201 13.44 -19.50 3.17
N PHE A 202 12.52 -19.29 2.23
CA PHE A 202 11.65 -20.30 1.65
C PHE A 202 11.84 -20.27 0.13
N ASN A 203 12.41 -21.33 -0.42
CA ASN A 203 12.62 -21.47 -1.85
C ASN A 203 11.37 -21.99 -2.54
N ASP A 204 11.32 -21.84 -3.87
CA ASP A 204 10.26 -22.41 -4.68
C ASP A 204 10.26 -23.95 -4.66
N LEU A 205 9.14 -24.53 -5.08
CA LEU A 205 8.93 -25.98 -5.08
C LEU A 205 9.89 -26.74 -5.98
N SER A 206 10.61 -26.12 -6.93
CA SER A 206 11.66 -26.84 -7.67
C SER A 206 12.84 -27.25 -6.77
N ILE A 207 13.03 -26.53 -5.65
CA ILE A 207 14.01 -26.84 -4.60
C ILE A 207 13.33 -27.56 -3.43
N ASP A 208 12.14 -27.11 -2.99
CA ASP A 208 11.41 -27.69 -1.87
C ASP A 208 10.60 -28.95 -2.24
N SER A 209 11.31 -30.06 -2.41
CA SER A 209 10.71 -31.37 -2.73
C SER A 209 9.75 -31.92 -1.65
N ILE A 210 9.85 -31.45 -0.40
CA ILE A 210 9.04 -31.96 0.71
C ILE A 210 7.58 -31.52 0.55
N ASN A 211 7.36 -30.29 0.07
CA ASN A 211 6.03 -29.71 -0.07
C ASN A 211 5.40 -29.92 -1.45
N GLN A 212 6.14 -30.39 -2.46
CA GLN A 212 5.61 -30.68 -3.81
C GLN A 212 4.36 -31.57 -3.80
N LYS A 213 4.31 -32.56 -2.90
CA LYS A 213 3.19 -33.51 -2.76
C LYS A 213 1.82 -32.87 -2.51
N TRP A 214 1.78 -31.59 -2.12
CA TRP A 214 0.54 -30.87 -1.86
C TRP A 214 0.01 -30.10 -3.08
N PHE A 215 0.75 -30.10 -4.20
CA PHE A 215 0.46 -29.27 -5.37
C PHE A 215 0.62 -30.07 -6.67
N GLU A 216 -0.46 -30.70 -7.13
CA GLU A 216 -0.41 -31.63 -8.27
C GLU A 216 -0.27 -30.96 -9.66
N ASN A 217 -0.45 -29.64 -9.78
CA ASN A 217 -0.36 -28.93 -11.07
C ASN A 217 0.24 -27.52 -10.96
N ALA A 218 0.96 -27.23 -9.87
CA ALA A 218 1.57 -25.90 -9.71
C ALA A 218 2.79 -25.74 -10.62
N ASP A 219 3.05 -24.51 -11.07
CA ASP A 219 4.35 -24.18 -11.63
C ASP A 219 5.36 -24.09 -10.47
N PHE A 220 6.19 -25.13 -10.34
CA PHE A 220 7.06 -25.28 -9.18
C PHE A 220 8.08 -24.16 -9.02
N ASN A 221 8.48 -23.49 -10.11
CA ASN A 221 9.40 -22.36 -10.01
C ASN A 221 8.68 -21.06 -9.55
N LYS A 222 7.34 -21.00 -9.64
CA LYS A 222 6.53 -19.83 -9.27
C LYS A 222 5.88 -19.92 -7.90
N LEU A 223 6.08 -21.02 -7.18
CA LEU A 223 5.39 -21.26 -5.92
C LEU A 223 6.39 -21.55 -4.80
N ALA A 224 6.42 -20.70 -3.77
CA ALA A 224 7.19 -20.92 -2.54
C ALA A 224 6.24 -21.18 -1.37
N VAL A 225 6.45 -22.29 -0.66
CA VAL A 225 5.62 -22.67 0.50
C VAL A 225 6.24 -22.15 1.78
N ILE A 226 5.41 -21.57 2.64
CA ILE A 226 5.82 -20.96 3.90
C ILE A 226 5.29 -21.78 5.07
N GLY A 227 6.19 -22.13 6.00
CA GLY A 227 5.87 -22.71 7.29
C GLY A 227 6.72 -22.07 8.37
N LEU A 228 6.12 -21.32 9.30
CA LEU A 228 6.85 -20.58 10.33
C LEU A 228 6.22 -20.80 11.71
N TYR A 229 7.05 -21.02 12.71
CA TYR A 229 6.66 -21.08 14.13
C TYR A 229 6.91 -19.72 14.80
N PHE A 230 6.20 -19.45 15.89
CA PHE A 230 6.39 -18.26 16.71
C PHE A 230 7.03 -18.64 18.05
N ASP A 231 7.83 -17.72 18.59
CA ASP A 231 8.59 -17.96 19.82
C ASP A 231 7.75 -17.63 21.07
N SER A 232 6.66 -16.85 20.91
CA SER A 232 5.82 -16.40 22.01
C SER A 232 4.37 -16.12 21.60
N VAL A 233 3.48 -16.09 22.59
CA VAL A 233 2.05 -15.77 22.45
C VAL A 233 1.81 -14.26 22.25
N GLY A 234 0.58 -13.90 21.87
CA GLY A 234 0.10 -12.54 21.66
C GLY A 234 -0.07 -12.16 20.20
N ASP A 235 -0.37 -10.88 19.96
CA ASP A 235 -0.51 -10.32 18.62
C ASP A 235 0.87 -10.13 17.97
N LYS A 236 1.01 -10.66 16.76
CA LYS A 236 2.23 -10.67 15.96
C LYS A 236 1.98 -10.02 14.62
N ASN A 237 3.02 -9.36 14.10
CA ASN A 237 3.05 -8.88 12.72
C ASN A 237 4.08 -9.69 11.96
N LEU A 238 3.62 -10.67 11.18
CA LEU A 238 4.49 -11.39 10.27
C LEU A 238 4.85 -10.43 9.13
N ARG A 239 6.14 -10.18 8.94
CA ARG A 239 6.65 -9.28 7.89
C ARG A 239 7.69 -9.99 7.06
N GLY A 240 7.65 -9.75 5.77
CA GLY A 240 8.59 -10.33 4.85
C GLY A 240 8.54 -9.66 3.50
N TYR A 241 9.31 -10.22 2.59
CA TYR A 241 9.21 -9.93 1.18
C TYR A 241 9.43 -11.21 0.38
N TYR A 242 8.93 -11.25 -0.85
CA TYR A 242 9.40 -12.21 -1.83
C TYR A 242 10.12 -11.48 -2.94
N GLN A 243 10.94 -12.23 -3.67
CA GLN A 243 11.61 -11.72 -4.87
C GLN A 243 11.69 -12.82 -5.90
N GLN A 244 11.56 -12.41 -7.17
CA GLN A 244 11.84 -13.28 -8.30
C GLN A 244 13.35 -13.28 -8.58
N TYR A 245 13.88 -14.40 -9.04
CA TYR A 245 15.28 -14.50 -9.44
C TYR A 245 15.46 -15.45 -10.63
N ALA A 246 16.57 -15.29 -11.34
CA ALA A 246 17.03 -16.19 -12.40
C ALA A 246 18.52 -16.48 -12.18
N ILE A 247 18.96 -17.72 -12.42
CA ILE A 247 20.38 -18.10 -12.35
C ILE A 247 20.82 -18.59 -13.72
N GLY A 248 21.97 -18.11 -14.18
CA GLY A 248 22.52 -18.49 -15.47
C GLY A 248 23.62 -17.53 -15.92
N PRO A 249 24.40 -17.89 -16.96
CA PRO A 249 25.30 -16.95 -17.58
C PRO A 249 24.49 -15.95 -18.40
N PHE A 250 24.10 -14.84 -17.79
CA PHE A 250 23.41 -13.75 -18.49
C PHE A 250 24.40 -12.65 -18.86
N THR A 251 23.90 -11.67 -19.60
CA THR A 251 24.62 -10.45 -19.96
C THR A 251 23.69 -9.28 -19.67
N ASP A 252 24.17 -8.28 -18.95
CA ASP A 252 23.40 -7.07 -18.68
C ASP A 252 23.34 -6.14 -19.91
N GLU A 253 22.62 -5.02 -19.79
CA GLU A 253 22.48 -4.03 -20.88
C GLU A 253 23.82 -3.43 -21.35
N SER A 254 24.87 -3.49 -20.52
CA SER A 254 26.21 -2.99 -20.83
C SER A 254 27.13 -4.04 -21.47
N GLY A 255 26.66 -5.28 -21.63
CA GLY A 255 27.48 -6.38 -22.12
C GLY A 255 28.28 -7.10 -21.03
N GLN A 256 28.09 -6.75 -19.75
CA GLN A 256 28.79 -7.39 -18.63
C GLN A 256 28.13 -8.74 -18.29
N LYS A 257 28.95 -9.76 -18.08
CA LYS A 257 28.46 -11.07 -17.61
C LYS A 257 27.95 -10.96 -16.18
N ILE A 258 26.75 -11.50 -15.95
CA ILE A 258 26.15 -11.62 -14.62
C ILE A 258 25.65 -13.06 -14.44
N ASP A 259 25.85 -13.62 -13.24
CA ASP A 259 25.49 -15.01 -12.94
C ASP A 259 24.02 -15.16 -12.48
N SER A 260 23.37 -14.03 -12.16
CA SER A 260 21.97 -14.01 -11.73
C SER A 260 21.28 -12.68 -12.05
N ILE A 261 19.97 -12.75 -12.23
CA ILE A 261 19.07 -11.59 -12.28
C ILE A 261 18.19 -11.65 -11.03
N ILE A 262 18.05 -10.50 -10.35
CA ILE A 262 17.22 -10.37 -9.15
C ILE A 262 16.15 -9.32 -9.42
N GLY A 263 14.89 -9.72 -9.33
CA GLY A 263 13.76 -8.80 -9.38
C GLY A 263 13.67 -7.95 -8.11
N HIS A 264 12.89 -6.88 -8.17
CA HIS A 264 12.64 -6.07 -6.98
C HIS A 264 11.91 -6.87 -5.88
N LYS A 265 12.08 -6.43 -4.65
CA LYS A 265 11.40 -7.02 -3.48
C LYS A 265 9.95 -6.57 -3.45
N ILE A 266 9.06 -7.53 -3.20
CA ILE A 266 7.65 -7.28 -2.94
C ILE A 266 7.39 -7.58 -1.48
N TYR A 267 7.12 -6.53 -0.70
CA TYR A 267 6.93 -6.59 0.74
C TYR A 267 5.51 -7.01 1.10
N PHE A 268 5.36 -7.63 2.26
CA PHE A 268 4.06 -7.96 2.81
C PHE A 268 4.06 -7.94 4.34
N GLU A 269 2.87 -7.71 4.90
CA GLU A 269 2.60 -7.82 6.33
C GLU A 269 1.31 -8.60 6.55
N LYS A 270 1.30 -9.46 7.58
CA LYS A 270 0.11 -10.17 8.04
C LYS A 270 0.04 -10.12 9.56
N LYS A 271 -1.09 -9.65 10.09
CA LYS A 271 -1.41 -9.78 11.52
C LYS A 271 -1.77 -11.23 11.83
N ILE A 272 -1.16 -11.77 12.89
CA ILE A 272 -1.38 -13.13 13.39
C ILE A 272 -1.56 -13.06 14.90
N HIS A 273 -2.56 -13.74 15.46
CA HIS A 273 -2.72 -13.93 16.89
C HIS A 273 -2.21 -15.32 17.29
N VAL A 274 -1.22 -15.35 18.17
CA VAL A 274 -0.64 -16.60 18.69
C VAL A 274 -1.20 -16.84 20.09
N LYS A 275 -2.00 -17.89 20.27
CA LYS A 275 -2.54 -18.25 21.58
C LYS A 275 -1.73 -19.36 22.24
N GLU A 276 -1.87 -19.47 23.56
CA GLU A 276 -1.29 -20.58 24.30
C GLU A 276 -1.78 -21.93 23.74
N SER A 277 -0.87 -22.90 23.73
CA SER A 277 -1.21 -24.28 23.49
C SER A 277 -1.92 -24.79 24.74
N ILE A 278 -3.25 -24.91 24.72
CA ILE A 278 -3.98 -25.62 25.77
C ILE A 278 -3.59 -27.11 25.63
N GLU A 279 -3.02 -27.68 26.70
CA GLU A 279 -2.86 -29.14 26.87
C GLU A 279 -4.21 -29.84 27.00
#